data_AF-A0A952R784-F1
#
_entry.id   AF-A0A952R784-F1
#
_cell.length_a   1.000
_cell.length_b   1.000
_cell.length_c   1.000
_cell.angle_alpha   90.00
_cell.angle_beta   90.00
_cell.angle_gamma   90.00
#
_symmetry.space_group_name_H-M   'P 1'
#
loop_
_entity.id
_entity.type
_entity.pdbx_description
1 polymer ?
#
loop_
_entity_poly.entity_id
_entity_poly.type
_entity_poly.pdbx_seq_one_letter_code
_entity_poly.pdbx_strand_id
1 'polypeptide(L)'
;MADFDYDDLTEEELLAAIALLKLLAATDGVVTPGEAREMRLFAEQIGPDHYDELNRKLDARDLTADGVKALAAGISRQDARELIFAELFELAAVGTIDQQEGALLEWLRATWKLEPEDAS
;
A
#
# COMPACT_ATOMS: atom_id res chain seq x y z
N MET A 1 16.70 11.42 -13.58
CA MET A 1 16.39 10.96 -12.21
C MET A 1 16.30 9.46 -12.34
N ALA A 2 16.99 8.67 -11.51
CA ALA A 2 16.62 7.25 -11.44
C ALA A 2 15.17 7.26 -10.93
N ASP A 3 14.26 6.70 -11.73
CA ASP A 3 12.86 6.57 -11.34
C ASP A 3 12.86 5.48 -10.28
N PHE A 4 12.67 5.84 -9.00
CA PHE A 4 12.56 4.87 -7.94
C PHE A 4 11.22 4.16 -8.12
N ASP A 5 11.24 2.87 -8.41
CA ASP A 5 10.04 2.12 -8.76
C ASP A 5 9.89 0.84 -7.91
N TYR A 6 8.97 -0.02 -8.32
CA TYR A 6 8.67 -1.25 -7.59
C TYR A 6 9.82 -2.26 -7.56
N ASP A 7 10.74 -2.24 -8.54
CA ASP A 7 11.89 -3.13 -8.58
C ASP A 7 12.97 -2.72 -7.55
N ASP A 8 12.92 -1.48 -7.06
CA ASP A 8 13.82 -0.95 -6.01
C ASP A 8 13.32 -1.26 -4.58
N LEU A 9 12.09 -1.75 -4.43
CA LEU A 9 11.54 -2.16 -3.14
C LEU A 9 12.11 -3.51 -2.71
N THR A 10 12.41 -3.62 -1.42
CA THR A 10 12.76 -4.92 -0.82
C THR A 10 11.53 -5.82 -0.71
N GLU A 11 11.72 -7.13 -0.56
CA GLU A 11 10.62 -8.08 -0.38
C GLU A 11 9.71 -7.71 0.81
N GLU A 12 10.27 -7.28 1.95
CA GLU A 12 9.44 -6.85 3.10
C GLU A 12 8.68 -5.55 2.82
N GLU A 13 9.23 -4.64 2.03
CA GLU A 13 8.55 -3.42 1.59
C GLU A 13 7.40 -3.74 0.63
N LEU A 14 7.60 -4.67 -0.31
CA LEU A 14 6.55 -5.17 -1.21
C LEU A 14 5.45 -5.91 -0.42
N LEU A 15 5.81 -6.74 0.56
CA LEU A 15 4.86 -7.41 1.43
C LEU A 15 4.02 -6.38 2.22
N ALA A 16 4.67 -5.35 2.76
CA ALA A 16 3.96 -4.27 3.45
C ALA A 16 3.03 -3.50 2.51
N ALA A 17 3.48 -3.17 1.30
CA ALA A 17 2.66 -2.49 0.28
C ALA A 17 1.41 -3.31 -0.07
N ILE A 18 1.55 -4.59 -0.41
CA ILE A 18 0.42 -5.47 -0.75
C ILE A 18 -0.52 -5.63 0.45
N ALA A 19 0.03 -5.79 1.65
CA ALA A 19 -0.78 -5.90 2.86
C ALA A 19 -1.58 -4.62 3.15
N LEU A 20 -0.99 -3.44 2.91
CA LEU A 20 -1.67 -2.16 3.04
C LEU A 20 -2.74 -1.96 1.97
N LEU A 21 -2.47 -2.33 0.70
CA LEU A 21 -3.46 -2.29 -0.38
C LEU A 21 -4.67 -3.16 -0.04
N LYS A 22 -4.44 -4.39 0.43
CA LYS A 22 -5.50 -5.30 0.89
C LYS A 22 -6.25 -4.76 2.10
N LEU A 23 -5.55 -4.16 3.06
CA LEU A 23 -6.18 -3.57 4.24
C LEU A 23 -7.08 -2.41 3.82
N LEU A 24 -6.59 -1.50 2.98
CA LEU A 24 -7.32 -0.34 2.49
C LEU A 24 -8.59 -0.79 1.75
N ALA A 25 -8.47 -1.68 0.77
CA ALA A 25 -9.59 -2.22 0.00
C ALA A 25 -10.58 -3.08 0.82
N ALA A 26 -10.16 -3.61 1.99
CA ALA A 26 -11.03 -4.37 2.89
C ALA A 26 -11.69 -3.50 3.98
N THR A 27 -11.39 -2.20 4.04
CA THR A 27 -11.77 -1.34 5.15
C THR A 27 -13.29 -1.13 5.25
N ASP A 28 -13.98 -1.04 4.12
CA ASP A 28 -15.45 -0.96 4.03
C ASP A 28 -16.12 -2.33 3.74
N GLY A 29 -15.29 -3.37 3.54
CA GLY A 29 -15.70 -4.73 3.23
C GLY A 29 -16.11 -4.97 1.76
N VAL A 30 -15.93 -4.00 0.86
CA VAL A 30 -16.33 -4.10 -0.55
C VAL A 30 -15.25 -3.54 -1.49
N VAL A 31 -14.48 -4.44 -2.10
CA VAL A 31 -13.56 -4.04 -3.18
C VAL A 31 -14.35 -3.61 -4.42
N THR A 32 -14.22 -2.36 -4.84
CA THR A 32 -14.90 -1.86 -6.04
C THR A 32 -14.19 -2.32 -7.32
N PRO A 33 -14.85 -2.33 -8.51
CA PRO A 33 -14.19 -2.63 -9.77
C PRO A 33 -13.02 -1.70 -10.10
N GLY A 34 -13.05 -0.46 -9.60
CA GLY A 34 -11.98 0.51 -9.75
C GLY A 34 -10.76 0.13 -8.91
N GLU A 35 -10.95 -0.15 -7.62
CA GLU A 35 -9.86 -0.64 -6.76
C GLU A 35 -9.26 -1.96 -7.28
N ALA A 36 -10.11 -2.90 -7.71
CA ALA A 36 -9.64 -4.16 -8.27
C ALA A 36 -8.82 -3.98 -9.56
N ARG A 37 -9.05 -2.89 -10.31
CA ARG A 37 -8.24 -2.54 -11.47
C ARG A 37 -6.88 -2.01 -11.05
N GLU A 38 -6.82 -1.07 -10.11
CA GLU A 38 -5.55 -0.52 -9.63
C GLU A 38 -4.68 -1.60 -8.96
N MET A 39 -5.27 -2.46 -8.13
CA MET A 39 -4.57 -3.63 -7.57
C MET A 39 -4.00 -4.56 -8.66
N ARG A 40 -4.69 -4.69 -9.80
CA ARG A 40 -4.19 -5.46 -10.94
C ARG A 40 -3.03 -4.76 -11.64
N LEU A 41 -3.11 -3.44 -11.82
CA LEU A 41 -2.01 -2.65 -12.39
C LEU A 41 -0.76 -2.73 -11.52
N PHE A 42 -0.91 -2.66 -10.20
CA PHE A 42 0.17 -2.92 -9.26
C PHE A 42 0.78 -4.32 -9.47
N ALA A 43 -0.06 -5.36 -9.56
CA ALA A 43 0.40 -6.73 -9.82
C ALA A 43 1.11 -6.89 -11.18
N GLU A 44 0.65 -6.16 -12.21
CA GLU A 44 1.30 -6.14 -13.53
C GLU A 44 2.68 -5.46 -13.48
N GLN A 45 2.85 -4.42 -12.67
CA GLN A 45 4.11 -3.71 -12.51
C GLN A 45 5.17 -4.56 -11.80
N ILE A 46 4.80 -5.25 -10.70
CA ILE A 46 5.76 -6.09 -9.97
C ILE A 46 5.94 -7.49 -10.57
N GLY A 47 5.09 -7.84 -11.54
CA GLY A 47 5.00 -9.16 -12.14
C GLY A 47 3.98 -10.07 -11.42
N PRO A 48 3.02 -10.67 -12.15
CA PRO A 48 1.90 -11.40 -11.56
C PRO A 48 2.33 -12.63 -10.76
N ASP A 49 3.33 -13.39 -11.25
CA ASP A 49 3.85 -14.56 -10.54
C ASP A 49 4.50 -14.19 -9.19
N HIS A 50 5.19 -13.05 -9.16
CA HIS A 50 5.81 -12.50 -7.95
C HIS A 50 4.74 -12.00 -6.98
N TYR A 51 3.74 -11.26 -7.49
CA TYR A 51 2.58 -10.82 -6.71
C TYR A 51 1.83 -12.00 -6.06
N ASP A 52 1.62 -13.09 -6.78
CA ASP A 52 0.98 -14.31 -6.26
C ASP A 52 1.85 -15.03 -5.22
N GLU A 53 3.18 -15.01 -5.36
CA GLU A 53 4.09 -15.51 -4.31
C GLU A 53 3.99 -14.67 -3.04
N LEU A 54 4.05 -13.36 -3.15
CA LEU A 54 3.95 -12.44 -1.99
C LEU A 54 2.61 -12.56 -1.30
N ASN A 55 1.50 -12.67 -2.04
CA ASN A 55 0.18 -12.91 -1.46
C ASN A 55 0.12 -14.20 -0.65
N ARG A 56 0.70 -15.30 -1.18
CA ARG A 56 0.77 -16.56 -0.42
C ARG A 56 1.60 -16.41 0.86
N LYS A 57 2.70 -15.64 0.82
CA LYS A 57 3.51 -15.33 2.02
C LYS A 57 2.70 -14.52 3.04
N LEU A 58 1.91 -13.54 2.61
CA LEU A 58 1.04 -12.74 3.48
C LEU A 58 -0.10 -13.56 4.08
N ASP A 59 -0.78 -14.36 3.27
CA ASP A 59 -1.89 -15.20 3.72
C ASP A 59 -1.41 -16.24 4.75
N ALA A 60 -0.19 -16.77 4.59
CA ALA A 60 0.43 -17.64 5.58
C ALA A 60 0.79 -16.94 6.90
N ARG A 61 0.91 -15.61 6.92
CA ARG A 61 1.17 -14.81 8.14
C ARG A 61 -0.11 -14.49 8.92
N ASP A 62 -1.31 -14.68 8.34
CA ASP A 62 -2.62 -14.42 8.96
C ASP A 62 -2.68 -13.07 9.70
N LEU A 63 -2.28 -12.00 9.00
CA LEU A 63 -2.09 -10.69 9.63
C LEU A 63 -3.43 -10.02 9.93
N THR A 64 -3.55 -9.52 11.15
CA THR A 64 -4.59 -8.55 11.52
C THR A 64 -4.26 -7.17 10.97
N ALA A 65 -5.22 -6.23 11.00
CA ALA A 65 -4.97 -4.83 10.66
C ALA A 65 -3.80 -4.23 11.46
N ASP A 66 -3.68 -4.57 12.76
CA ASP A 66 -2.56 -4.14 13.60
C ASP A 66 -1.23 -4.78 13.16
N GLY A 67 -1.26 -6.04 12.71
CA GLY A 67 -0.10 -6.72 12.13
C GLY A 67 0.39 -6.04 10.85
N VAL A 68 -0.53 -5.63 9.97
CA VAL A 68 -0.21 -4.86 8.76
C VAL A 68 0.40 -3.50 9.13
N LYS A 69 -0.19 -2.80 10.09
CA LYS A 69 0.37 -1.53 10.60
C LYS A 69 1.77 -1.71 11.20
N ALA A 70 2.02 -2.82 11.91
CA ALA A 70 3.35 -3.11 12.44
C ALA A 70 4.39 -3.35 11.32
N LEU A 71 4.02 -4.05 10.24
CA LEU A 71 4.88 -4.20 9.06
C LEU A 71 5.19 -2.85 8.42
N ALA A 72 4.16 -2.03 8.18
CA ALA A 72 4.31 -0.69 7.60
C ALA A 72 5.23 0.20 8.46
N ALA A 73 5.10 0.16 9.79
CA ALA A 73 5.96 0.91 10.70
C ALA A 73 7.44 0.46 10.66
N GLY A 74 7.72 -0.78 10.22
CA GLY A 74 9.06 -1.32 10.08
C GLY A 74 9.83 -0.80 8.86
N ILE A 75 9.16 -0.22 7.86
CA ILE A 75 9.80 0.35 6.68
C ILE A 75 10.62 1.57 7.10
N SER A 76 11.92 1.59 6.80
CA SER A 76 12.83 2.68 7.17
C SER A 76 13.25 3.59 6.02
N ARG A 77 13.19 3.10 4.77
CA ARG A 77 13.63 3.85 3.59
C ARG A 77 12.57 4.88 3.20
N GLN A 78 12.99 6.13 3.01
CA GLN A 78 12.07 7.23 2.71
C GLN A 78 11.42 7.05 1.33
N ASP A 79 12.22 6.79 0.30
CA ASP A 79 11.75 6.59 -1.07
C ASP A 79 10.68 5.47 -1.16
N ALA A 80 10.87 4.38 -0.40
CA ALA A 80 9.89 3.29 -0.32
C ALA A 80 8.57 3.74 0.33
N ARG A 81 8.63 4.53 1.41
CA ARG A 81 7.42 5.06 2.08
C ARG A 81 6.66 6.00 1.17
N GLU A 82 7.37 6.86 0.44
CA GLU A 82 6.77 7.82 -0.49
C GLU A 82 6.09 7.09 -1.66
N LEU A 83 6.78 6.14 -2.29
CA LEU A 83 6.22 5.33 -3.38
C LEU A 83 4.97 4.56 -2.93
N ILE A 84 5.07 3.85 -1.79
CA ILE A 84 3.94 3.05 -1.27
C ILE A 84 2.78 3.96 -0.87
N PHE A 85 3.05 5.12 -0.27
CA PHE A 85 2.00 6.06 0.12
C PHE A 85 1.29 6.65 -1.10
N ALA A 86 2.04 7.02 -2.15
CA ALA A 86 1.47 7.54 -3.38
C ALA A 86 0.50 6.54 -4.01
N GLU A 87 0.92 5.28 -4.13
CA GLU A 87 0.07 4.20 -4.68
C GLU A 87 -1.20 3.98 -3.84
N LEU A 88 -1.07 3.95 -2.50
CA LEU A 88 -2.23 3.79 -1.61
C LEU A 88 -3.19 4.98 -1.70
N PHE A 89 -2.66 6.18 -1.85
CA PHE A 89 -3.47 7.38 -2.02
C PHE A 89 -4.20 7.37 -3.37
N GLU A 90 -3.53 6.98 -4.46
CA GLU A 90 -4.15 6.82 -5.78
C GLU A 90 -5.27 5.78 -5.74
N LEU A 91 -5.04 4.63 -5.10
CA LEU A 91 -6.07 3.60 -4.91
C LEU A 91 -7.31 4.15 -4.18
N ALA A 92 -7.11 4.83 -3.03
CA ALA A 92 -8.20 5.43 -2.27
C ALA A 92 -8.95 6.52 -3.08
N ALA A 93 -8.21 7.26 -3.92
CA ALA A 93 -8.75 8.35 -4.72
C ALA A 93 -9.54 7.90 -5.96
N VAL A 94 -9.55 6.60 -6.30
CA VAL A 94 -10.42 6.05 -7.37
C VAL A 94 -11.90 6.31 -7.07
N GLY A 95 -12.26 6.39 -5.79
CA GLY A 95 -13.59 6.71 -5.31
C GLY A 95 -13.64 7.98 -4.45
N THR A 96 -14.54 7.98 -3.46
CA THR A 96 -14.52 8.98 -2.39
C THR A 96 -13.82 8.33 -1.21
N ILE A 97 -12.67 8.89 -0.81
CA ILE A 97 -11.94 8.44 0.40
C ILE A 97 -12.89 8.54 1.60
N ASP A 98 -13.20 7.39 2.20
CA ASP A 98 -14.08 7.33 3.35
C ASP A 98 -13.36 7.69 4.67
N GLN A 99 -14.09 7.71 5.78
CA GLN A 99 -13.50 8.05 7.08
C GLN A 99 -12.39 7.07 7.50
N GLN A 100 -12.54 5.79 7.20
CA GLN A 100 -11.65 4.74 7.66
C GLN A 100 -10.39 4.66 6.78
N GLU A 101 -10.54 4.78 5.45
CA GLU A 101 -9.44 4.92 4.50
C GLU A 101 -8.62 6.17 4.80
N GLY A 102 -9.30 7.30 5.01
CA GLY A 102 -8.66 8.56 5.42
C GLY A 102 -7.91 8.43 6.74
N ALA A 103 -8.46 7.70 7.72
CA ALA A 103 -7.78 7.44 8.98
C ALA A 103 -6.54 6.55 8.82
N LEU A 104 -6.55 5.57 7.90
CA LEU A 104 -5.38 4.75 7.60
C LEU A 104 -4.28 5.58 6.90
N LEU A 105 -4.65 6.38 5.90
CA LEU A 105 -3.72 7.25 5.19
C LEU A 105 -3.10 8.30 6.11
N GLU A 106 -3.90 8.94 6.99
CA GLU A 106 -3.38 9.89 7.97
C GLU A 106 -2.43 9.22 8.97
N TRP A 107 -2.77 8.00 9.42
CA TRP A 107 -1.87 7.22 10.28
C TRP A 107 -0.55 6.87 9.57
N LEU A 108 -0.58 6.48 8.29
CA LEU A 108 0.62 6.22 7.50
C LEU A 108 1.48 7.48 7.36
N ARG A 109 0.87 8.59 6.97
CA ARG A 109 1.53 9.90 6.82
C ARG A 109 2.24 10.30 8.11
N ALA A 110 1.55 10.21 9.26
CA ALA A 110 2.14 10.50 10.57
C ALA A 110 3.26 9.54 10.96
N THR A 111 3.08 8.24 10.70
CA THR A 111 4.06 7.18 11.03
C THR A 111 5.34 7.32 10.21
N TRP A 112 5.20 7.63 8.93
CA TRP A 112 6.31 7.77 7.98
C TRP A 112 6.87 9.18 7.92
N LYS A 113 6.24 10.15 8.60
CA LYS A 113 6.60 11.57 8.61
C LYS A 113 6.65 12.16 7.20
N LEU A 114 5.70 11.77 6.38
CA LEU A 114 5.56 12.31 5.03
C LEU A 114 5.05 13.74 5.13
N GLU A 115 5.68 14.64 4.38
CA GLU A 115 5.18 16.01 4.26
C GLU A 115 3.84 15.98 3.52
N PRO A 116 2.87 16.82 3.90
CA PRO A 116 1.70 17.00 3.05
C PRO A 116 2.18 17.47 1.68
N GLU A 117 1.71 16.84 0.59
CA GLU A 117 1.91 17.41 -0.74
C GLU A 117 1.43 18.85 -0.68
N ASP A 118 2.37 19.79 -0.85
CA ASP A 118 2.11 21.20 -0.60
C ASP A 118 0.92 21.66 -1.44
N ALA A 119 0.00 22.36 -0.77
CA ALA A 119 -0.84 23.36 -1.40
C ALA A 119 0.08 24.46 -1.97
N SER A 120 0.71 24.20 -3.12
CA SER A 120 1.44 25.18 -3.93
C SER A 120 0.53 25.80 -4.97
#